data_AF-A0A3D1TSC6-F1
#
_entry.id   AF-A0A3D1TSC6-F1
#
_cell.length_a   1.000
_cell.length_b   1.000
_cell.length_c   1.000
_cell.angle_alpha   90.00
_cell.angle_beta   90.00
_cell.angle_gamma   90.00
#
_symmetry.space_group_name_H-M   'P 1'
#
loop_
_entity.id
_entity.type
_entity.pdbx_description
1 polymer ?
#
loop_
_entity_poly.entity_id
_entity_poly.type
_entity_poly.pdbx_seq_one_letter_code
_entity_poly.pdbx_strand_id
1 'polypeptide(L)' 'MLIGLNYAPEVVGIGPYTTELAEYLAAAGHEVSVLTGFPYYPHWKIDPAYKRKPPVLV' A
#
# COMPACT_ATOMS: atom_id res chain seq x y z
N MET A 1 1.64 10.98 7.06
CA MET A 1 1.96 10.59 5.67
C MET A 1 3.04 9.50 5.68
N LEU A 2 2.76 8.35 5.07
CA LEU A 2 3.72 7.26 4.83
C LEU A 2 4.00 7.18 3.32
N ILE A 3 5.26 6.99 2.94
CA ILE A 3 5.69 6.83 1.54
C ILE A 3 6.52 5.56 1.46
N GLY A 4 6.09 4.61 0.64
CA GLY A 4 6.80 3.34 0.50
C GLY A 4 6.28 2.53 -0.66
N LEU A 5 7.11 1.64 -1.20
CA LEU A 5 6.76 0.85 -2.38
C LEU A 5 5.75 -0.28 -2.09
N ASN A 6 5.74 -0.79 -0.87
CA ASN A 6 5.04 -2.01 -0.49
C ASN A 6 3.93 -1.65 0.52
N TYR A 7 2.68 -1.95 0.17
CA TYR A 7 1.50 -1.72 0.98
C TYR A 7 0.42 -2.75 0.62
N ALA A 8 -0.68 -2.80 1.37
CA ALA A 8 -1.83 -3.60 1.00
C ALA A 8 -2.20 -3.42 -0.49
N PRO A 9 -2.52 -4.50 -1.22
CA PRO A 9 -2.80 -5.86 -0.74
C PRO A 9 -1.58 -6.81 -0.68
N GLU A 10 -0.33 -6.31 -0.61
CA GLU A 10 0.82 -7.21 -0.45
C GLU A 10 0.79 -7.96 0.88
N VAL A 11 0.82 -9.29 0.80
CA VAL A 11 0.64 -10.20 1.96
C VAL A 11 1.95 -10.71 2.56
N VAL A 12 3.10 -10.32 2.01
CA VAL A 12 4.43 -10.73 2.51
C VAL A 12 5.42 -9.59 2.53
N GLY A 13 6.55 -9.78 3.22
CA GLY A 13 7.64 -8.81 3.24
C GLY A 13 7.26 -7.54 3.99
N ILE A 14 7.56 -6.38 3.40
CA ILE A 14 7.38 -5.06 4.02
C ILE A 14 5.91 -4.59 3.98
N GLY A 15 5.11 -5.11 3.03
CA GLY A 15 3.72 -4.71 2.80
C GLY A 15 2.82 -4.83 4.04
N PRO A 16 2.77 -5.99 4.72
CA PRO A 16 1.97 -6.17 5.94
C PRO A 16 2.38 -5.21 7.06
N TYR A 17 3.67 -5.05 7.34
CA TYR A 17 4.14 -4.15 8.40
C TYR A 17 3.79 -2.69 8.13
N THR A 18 3.93 -2.24 6.89
CA THR A 18 3.58 -0.86 6.51
C THR A 18 2.08 -0.62 6.60
N THR A 19 1.28 -1.63 6.24
CA THR A 19 -0.18 -1.61 6.37
C THR A 19 -0.61 -1.54 7.83
N GLU A 20 -0.13 -2.47 8.66
CA GLU A 20 -0.46 -2.53 10.09
C GLU A 20 -0.02 -1.26 10.82
N LEU A 21 1.14 -0.67 10.47
CA LEU A 21 1.57 0.61 11.04
C LEU A 21 0.62 1.75 10.66
N ALA A 22 0.22 1.84 9.38
CA ALA A 22 -0.69 2.88 8.91
C ALA A 22 -2.06 2.76 9.61
N GLU A 23 -2.59 1.54 9.68
CA GLU A 23 -3.87 1.25 10.33
C GLU A 23 -3.81 1.50 11.84
N TYR A 24 -2.71 1.12 12.50
CA TYR A 24 -2.50 1.40 13.92
C TYR A 24 -2.50 2.90 14.20
N LEU A 25 -1.76 3.70 13.42
CA LEU A 25 -1.71 5.15 13.58
C LEU A 25 -3.08 5.79 13.31
N ALA A 26 -3.80 5.31 12.29
CA ALA A 26 -5.15 5.79 12.01
C ALA A 26 -6.12 5.46 13.15
N ALA A 27 -6.06 4.25 13.71
CA ALA A 27 -6.84 3.83 14.87
C ALA A 27 -6.51 4.63 16.15
N ALA A 28 -5.27 5.12 16.27
CA ALA A 28 -4.85 6.02 17.35
C ALA A 28 -5.36 7.47 17.20
N GLY A 29 -6.10 7.79 16.12
CA GLY A 29 -6.70 9.10 15.88
C GLY A 29 -5.82 10.05 15.05
N HIS A 30 -4.75 9.55 14.42
CA HIS A 30 -3.94 10.35 13.52
C HIS A 30 -4.55 10.42 12.12
N GLU A 31 -4.41 11.56 11.44
CA GLU A 31 -4.68 11.65 10.01
C GLU A 31 -3.54 10.97 9.23
N VAL A 32 -3.87 9.84 8.59
CA VAL A 32 -2.90 9.02 7.89
C VAL A 32 -3.21 8.99 6.41
N SER A 33 -2.24 9.43 5.61
CA SER A 33 -2.18 9.24 4.16
C SER A 33 -1.04 8.30 3.79
N VAL A 34 -1.25 7.45 2.80
CA VAL A 34 -0.25 6.50 2.29
C VAL A 34 -0.07 6.73 0.79
N LEU A 35 1.17 6.97 0.37
CA LEU A 35 1.57 6.96 -1.02
C LEU A 35 2.39 5.70 -1.29
N THR A 36 1.87 4.84 -2.17
CA THR A 36 2.50 3.55 -2.45
C THR A 36 2.45 3.14 -3.91
N GLY A 37 3.25 2.14 -4.27
CA GLY A 37 3.22 1.54 -5.60
C GLY A 37 2.02 0.61 -5.78
N PHE A 38 1.73 0.25 -7.04
CA PHE A 38 0.75 -0.81 -7.28
C PHE A 38 1.32 -2.18 -6.90
N PRO A 39 0.51 -3.09 -6.35
CA PRO A 39 0.96 -4.43 -5.97
C PRO A 39 1.54 -5.17 -7.18
N TYR A 40 2.72 -5.75 -7.01
CA TYR A 40 3.42 -6.45 -8.10
C TYR A 40 4.02 -7.80 -7.70
N TYR A 41 4.24 -8.05 -6.41
CA TYR A 41 4.69 -9.34 -5.90
C TYR A 41 3.51 -10.34 -5.81
N PRO A 42 3.71 -11.66 -6.01
CA PRO A 42 4.95 -12.38 -6.36
C PRO A 42 5.27 -12.42 -7.86
N HIS A 43 4.38 -11.90 -8.70
CA HIS A 43 4.44 -12.08 -10.15
C HIS A 43 5.43 -11.15 -10.85
N TRP A 44 6.06 -10.23 -10.10
CA TRP A 44 6.94 -9.18 -10.59
C TRP A 44 6.30 -8.33 -11.71
N LYS A 45 4.99 -8.15 -11.62
CA LYS A 45 4.15 -7.44 -12.59
C LYS A 45 2.99 -6.80 -11.85
N ILE A 46 2.64 -5.56 -12.19
CA ILE A 46 1.46 -4.88 -11.65
C ILE A 46 0.25 -5.79 -11.78
N ASP A 47 -0.46 -5.96 -10.66
CA ASP A 47 -1.69 -6.73 -10.60
C ASP A 47 -2.67 -6.23 -11.68
N PRO A 48 -3.23 -7.12 -12.52
CA PRO A 48 -4.16 -6.75 -13.58
C PRO A 48 -5.31 -5.84 -13.12
N ALA A 49 -5.78 -5.94 -11.87
CA ALA A 49 -6.83 -5.09 -11.30
C ALA A 49 -6.42 -3.61 -11.16
N TYR A 50 -5.11 -3.32 -11.24
CA TYR A 50 -4.54 -1.97 -11.04
C TYR A 50 -3.98 -1.36 -12.33
N LYS A 51 -3.75 -2.15 -13.39
CA LYS A 51 -3.11 -1.68 -14.64
C LYS A 51 -3.78 -0.50 -15.34
N ARG A 52 -5.09 -0.30 -15.17
CA ARG A 52 -5.86 0.78 -15.80
C ARG A 52 -6.33 1.84 -14.81
N LYS A 53 -5.87 1.76 -13.56
CA LYS A 53 -6.18 2.77 -12.56
C LYS A 53 -5.29 4.00 -12.77
N PRO A 54 -5.78 5.20 -12.42
CA PRO A 54 -4.93 6.37 -12.41
C PRO A 54 -3.75 6.15 -11.46
N PRO A 55 -2.57 6.72 -11.75
CA PRO A 55 -1.34 6.51 -10.96
C PRO A 55 -1.44 7.01 -9.52
N VAL A 56 -2.48 7.78 -9.20
CA VAL A 56 -2.84 8.19 -7.85
C VAL A 56 -4.29 7.78 -7.61
N LEU A 57 -4.52 7.08 -6.50
CA LEU A 57 -5.84 6.78 -5.98
C LEU A 57 -6.05 7.69 -4.77
N VAL A 58 -7.12 8.48 -4.78
CA VAL A 58 -7.54 9.35 -3.68
C VAL A 58 -8.63 8.66 -2.89
#